data_AF-A0A0F0CRL5-F1
#
_entry.id   AF-A0A0F0CRL5-F1
#
_cell.length_a   1.000
_cell.length_b   1.000
_cell.length_c   1.000
_cell.angle_alpha   90.00
_cell.angle_beta   90.00
_cell.angle_gamma   90.00
#
_symmetry.space_group_name_H-M   'P 1'
#
loop_
_entity.id
_entity.type
_entity.pdbx_description
1 polymer ?
#
loop_
_entity_poly.entity_id
_entity_poly.type
_entity_poly.pdbx_seq_one_letter_code
_entity_poly.pdbx_strand_id
1 'polypeptide(L)'
;MEDLKLLNKNLRIRYLLTLILSMIVPVIFVGVCLYYLMLSIWAEEMILPDIISRDLLPVIERINLQILIGLPLLFIIMIVWASILSYRMLKPLEHLEEDLKKISEGDYSVRIDINEDHDLKPVADIVNNLVTQLEEYKKMKNTAK
;
A
#
# COMPACT_ATOMS: atom_id res chain seq x y z
N MET A 1 -9.99 -19.45 15.97
CA MET A 1 -8.65 -18.79 15.93
C MET A 1 -8.04 -18.81 14.53
N GLU A 2 -8.36 -19.80 13.69
CA GLU A 2 -7.81 -19.94 12.34
C GLU A 2 -8.44 -18.97 11.32
N ASP A 3 -9.73 -18.67 11.46
CA ASP A 3 -10.46 -17.77 10.54
C ASP A 3 -10.04 -16.30 10.63
N LEU A 4 -9.63 -15.83 11.81
CA LEU A 4 -9.10 -14.48 12.03
C LEU A 4 -7.74 -14.27 11.33
N LYS A 5 -6.87 -15.30 11.35
CA LYS A 5 -5.61 -15.28 10.60
C LYS A 5 -5.84 -15.25 9.09
N LEU A 6 -6.90 -15.90 8.61
CA LEU A 6 -7.26 -15.94 7.19
C LEU A 6 -7.85 -14.61 6.72
N LEU A 7 -8.67 -13.95 7.55
CA LEU A 7 -9.27 -12.65 7.23
C LEU A 7 -8.19 -11.58 7.02
N ASN A 8 -7.24 -11.54 7.95
CA ASN A 8 -6.12 -10.60 7.94
C ASN A 8 -5.13 -10.87 6.79
N LYS A 9 -4.88 -12.15 6.45
CA LYS A 9 -4.08 -12.54 5.27
C LYS A 9 -4.75 -12.14 3.96
N ASN A 10 -6.07 -12.31 3.83
CA ASN A 10 -6.82 -11.95 2.64
C ASN A 10 -6.93 -10.43 2.47
N LEU A 11 -7.08 -9.68 3.57
CA LEU A 11 -7.04 -8.22 3.54
C LEU A 11 -5.67 -7.73 3.10
N ARG A 12 -4.59 -8.26 3.70
CA ARG A 12 -3.21 -7.95 3.33
C ARG A 12 -2.94 -8.19 1.84
N ILE A 13 -3.41 -9.32 1.30
CA ILE A 13 -3.27 -9.63 -0.13
C ILE A 13 -4.05 -8.63 -0.98
N ARG A 14 -5.31 -8.31 -0.66
CA ARG A 14 -6.12 -7.36 -1.44
C ARG A 14 -5.52 -5.96 -1.46
N TYR A 15 -5.00 -5.48 -0.33
CA TYR A 15 -4.31 -4.19 -0.27
C TYR A 15 -3.01 -4.19 -1.05
N LEU A 16 -2.16 -5.21 -0.89
CA LEU A 16 -0.94 -5.36 -1.69
C LEU A 16 -1.26 -5.41 -3.19
N LEU A 17 -2.32 -6.13 -3.59
CA LEU A 17 -2.75 -6.22 -4.98
C LEU A 17 -3.23 -4.87 -5.52
N THR A 18 -3.98 -4.10 -4.74
CA THR A 18 -4.44 -2.75 -5.12
C THR A 18 -3.27 -1.77 -5.26
N LEU A 19 -2.30 -1.85 -4.34
CA LEU A 19 -1.07 -1.04 -4.37
C LEU A 19 -0.23 -1.39 -5.61
N ILE A 20 0.03 -2.68 -5.84
CA ILE A 20 0.78 -3.18 -6.99
C ILE A 20 0.07 -2.78 -8.29
N LEU A 21 -1.26 -2.88 -8.36
CA LEU A 21 -2.02 -2.46 -9.54
C LEU A 21 -1.87 -0.95 -9.80
N SER A 22 -1.93 -0.13 -8.76
CA SER A 22 -1.71 1.33 -8.87
C SER A 22 -0.29 1.68 -9.29
N MET A 23 0.68 0.81 -8.99
CA MET A 23 2.09 0.94 -9.35
C MET A 23 2.39 0.42 -10.77
N ILE A 24 1.66 -0.58 -11.24
CA ILE A 24 1.79 -1.13 -12.59
C ILE A 24 1.35 -0.10 -13.65
N VAL A 25 0.29 0.65 -13.38
CA VAL A 25 -0.22 1.68 -14.31
C VAL A 25 0.86 2.71 -14.72
N PRO A 26 1.57 3.39 -13.79
CA PRO A 26 2.63 4.31 -14.15
C PRO A 26 3.84 3.62 -14.78
N VAL A 27 4.18 2.38 -14.41
CA VAL A 27 5.27 1.63 -15.06
C VAL A 27 4.93 1.31 -16.52
N ILE A 28 3.72 0.84 -16.80
CA ILE A 28 3.24 0.63 -18.17
C ILE A 28 3.23 1.96 -18.93
N PHE A 29 2.76 3.03 -18.30
CA PHE A 29 2.73 4.36 -18.92
C PHE A 29 4.14 4.85 -19.29
N VAL A 30 5.12 4.74 -18.39
CA VAL A 30 6.52 5.07 -18.66
C VAL A 30 7.08 4.19 -19.78
N GLY A 31 6.80 2.88 -19.74
CA GLY A 31 7.24 1.95 -20.79
C GLY A 31 6.67 2.30 -22.17
N VAL A 32 5.37 2.66 -22.23
CA VAL A 32 4.71 3.11 -23.46
C VAL A 32 5.32 4.42 -23.95
N CYS A 33 5.57 5.39 -23.07
CA CYS A 33 6.25 6.64 -23.42
C CYS A 33 7.64 6.40 -24.01
N LEU A 34 8.45 5.52 -23.40
CA LEU A 34 9.77 5.18 -23.91
C LEU A 34 9.70 4.46 -25.26
N TYR A 35 8.73 3.56 -25.44
CA TYR A 35 8.50 2.89 -26.71
C TYR A 35 8.12 3.86 -27.82
N TYR A 36 7.21 4.80 -27.55
CA TYR A 36 6.86 5.87 -28.49
C TYR A 36 8.07 6.75 -28.82
N LEU A 37 8.91 7.07 -27.84
CA LEU A 37 10.13 7.85 -28.04
C LEU A 37 11.11 7.09 -28.94
N MET A 38 11.34 5.79 -28.72
CA MET A 38 12.11 4.97 -29.64
C MET A 38 11.50 5.00 -31.04
N LEU A 39 10.20 4.76 -31.18
CA LEU A 39 9.55 4.72 -32.49
C LEU A 39 9.68 6.07 -33.24
N SER A 40 9.63 7.21 -32.53
CA SER A 40 9.87 8.53 -33.11
C SER A 40 11.29 8.72 -33.61
N ILE A 41 12.31 8.26 -32.86
CA ILE A 41 13.72 8.30 -33.28
C ILE A 41 13.92 7.44 -34.53
N TRP A 42 13.40 6.21 -34.52
CA TRP A 42 13.50 5.28 -35.66
C TRP A 42 12.78 5.79 -36.92
N ALA A 43 11.66 6.50 -36.77
CA ALA A 43 10.91 7.08 -37.89
C ALA A 43 11.65 8.26 -38.53
N GLU A 44 12.35 9.07 -37.74
CA GLU A 44 13.18 10.19 -38.22
C GLU A 44 14.47 9.67 -38.91
N GLU A 45 14.99 8.51 -38.48
CA GLU A 45 16.18 7.85 -39.02
C GLU A 45 15.98 7.14 -40.38
N MET A 46 14.76 6.71 -40.71
CA MET A 46 14.47 5.97 -41.97
C MET A 46 14.73 6.79 -43.26
N ILE A 47 15.03 8.08 -43.14
CA ILE A 47 15.17 9.02 -44.25
C ILE A 47 16.65 9.16 -44.71
N LEU A 48 17.66 8.83 -43.87
CA LEU A 48 19.10 8.99 -44.20
C LEU A 48 20.01 7.89 -43.55
N PRO A 49 20.39 6.83 -44.30
CA PRO A 49 21.04 5.64 -43.73
C PRO A 49 22.53 5.80 -43.33
N ASP A 50 23.24 6.84 -43.77
CA ASP A 50 24.70 6.97 -43.56
C ASP A 50 25.10 7.53 -42.18
N ILE A 51 24.16 8.11 -41.42
CA ILE A 51 24.40 8.73 -40.09
C ILE A 51 24.28 7.68 -38.96
N ILE A 52 23.60 6.57 -39.24
CA ILE A 52 23.15 5.53 -38.29
C ILE A 52 24.29 4.92 -37.48
N SER A 53 25.38 4.54 -38.15
CA SER A 53 26.45 3.75 -37.52
C SER A 53 27.38 4.56 -36.63
N ARG A 54 27.45 5.89 -36.81
CA ARG A 54 28.42 6.75 -36.12
C ARG A 54 27.87 7.33 -34.83
N ASP A 55 26.64 7.80 -34.85
CA ASP A 55 26.11 8.63 -33.76
C ASP A 55 24.93 8.01 -32.99
N LEU A 56 24.19 7.08 -33.58
CA LEU A 56 22.92 6.58 -33.02
C LEU A 56 23.02 5.23 -32.30
N LEU A 57 23.81 4.27 -32.82
CA LEU A 57 24.11 3.01 -32.13
C LEU A 57 24.58 3.18 -30.67
N PRO A 58 25.56 4.07 -30.36
CA PRO A 58 26.01 4.25 -28.98
C PRO A 58 24.96 4.93 -28.08
N VAL A 59 23.99 5.65 -28.64
CA VAL A 59 22.89 6.28 -27.89
C VAL A 59 21.84 5.22 -27.52
N ILE A 60 21.49 4.34 -28.46
CA ILE A 60 20.55 3.24 -28.22
C ILE A 60 21.10 2.26 -27.16
N GLU A 61 22.37 1.90 -27.23
CA GLU A 61 23.00 1.01 -26.24
C GLU A 61 23.00 1.63 -24.84
N ARG A 62 23.25 2.93 -24.72
CA ARG A 62 23.19 3.64 -23.43
C ARG A 62 21.78 3.67 -22.86
N ILE A 63 20.76 3.90 -23.69
CA ILE A 63 19.35 3.86 -23.26
C ILE A 63 18.96 2.45 -22.82
N ASN A 64 19.33 1.42 -23.57
CA ASN A 64 18.97 0.05 -23.26
C ASN A 64 19.62 -0.43 -21.94
N LEU A 65 20.88 -0.04 -21.69
CA LEU A 65 21.58 -0.35 -20.45
C LEU A 65 20.97 0.40 -19.26
N GLN A 66 20.53 1.65 -19.44
CA GLN A 66 19.78 2.39 -18.44
C GLN A 66 18.43 1.76 -18.10
N ILE A 67 17.70 1.24 -19.10
CA ILE A 67 16.44 0.52 -18.87
C ILE A 67 16.70 -0.81 -18.16
N LEU A 68 17.71 -1.57 -18.60
CA LEU A 68 18.06 -2.87 -18.03
C LEU A 68 18.41 -2.79 -16.53
N ILE A 69 19.05 -1.71 -16.09
CA ILE A 69 19.43 -1.50 -14.69
C ILE A 69 18.36 -0.71 -13.92
N GLY A 70 17.80 0.33 -14.53
CA GLY A 70 16.86 1.24 -13.88
C GLY A 70 15.51 0.60 -13.58
N LEU A 71 15.00 -0.26 -14.48
CA LEU A 71 13.71 -0.92 -14.31
C LEU A 71 13.68 -1.90 -13.11
N PRO A 72 14.62 -2.86 -12.96
CA PRO A 72 14.63 -3.74 -11.80
C PRO A 72 14.89 -2.97 -10.50
N LEU A 73 15.71 -1.92 -10.53
CA LEU A 73 15.92 -1.06 -9.35
C LEU A 73 14.62 -0.38 -8.92
N LEU A 74 13.85 0.16 -9.86
CA LEU A 74 12.52 0.71 -9.61
C LEU A 74 11.59 -0.35 -9.01
N PHE A 75 11.55 -1.56 -9.57
CA PHE A 75 10.73 -2.65 -9.01
C PHE A 75 11.10 -2.97 -7.56
N ILE A 76 12.40 -3.03 -7.23
CA ILE A 76 12.86 -3.28 -5.86
C ILE A 76 12.40 -2.16 -4.92
N ILE A 77 12.62 -0.89 -5.30
CA ILE A 77 12.19 0.27 -4.51
C ILE A 77 10.68 0.23 -4.26
N MET A 78 9.91 -0.12 -5.29
CA MET A 78 8.44 -0.18 -5.22
C MET A 78 7.95 -1.30 -4.30
N ILE A 79 8.56 -2.49 -4.36
CA ILE A 79 8.24 -3.60 -3.45
C ILE A 79 8.53 -3.21 -2.00
N VAL A 80 9.67 -2.56 -1.74
CA VAL A 80 10.04 -2.09 -0.40
C VAL A 80 9.03 -1.06 0.10
N TRP A 81 8.69 -0.05 -0.72
CA TRP A 81 7.72 0.97 -0.35
C TRP A 81 6.32 0.40 -0.08
N ALA A 82 5.83 -0.50 -0.95
CA ALA A 82 4.55 -1.15 -0.76
C ALA A 82 4.51 -1.99 0.53
N SER A 83 5.60 -2.70 0.84
CA SER A 83 5.72 -3.49 2.06
C SER A 83 5.66 -2.61 3.32
N ILE A 84 6.39 -1.49 3.33
CA ILE A 84 6.38 -0.53 4.44
C ILE A 84 4.99 0.05 4.65
N LEU A 85 4.33 0.50 3.58
CA LEU A 85 2.99 1.09 3.67
C LEU A 85 1.96 0.07 4.17
N SER A 86 2.03 -1.16 3.64
CA SER A 86 1.16 -2.24 4.08
C SER A 86 1.34 -2.56 5.57
N TYR A 87 2.58 -2.57 6.07
CA TYR A 87 2.84 -2.86 7.48
C TYR A 87 2.31 -1.74 8.39
N ARG A 88 2.48 -0.48 8.00
CA ARG A 88 2.01 0.68 8.77
C ARG A 88 0.49 0.72 8.92
N MET A 89 -0.25 0.30 7.89
CA MET A 89 -1.72 0.31 7.89
C MET A 89 -2.34 -0.93 8.56
N LEU A 90 -1.75 -2.11 8.35
CA LEU A 90 -2.35 -3.37 8.81
C LEU A 90 -2.21 -3.54 10.32
N LYS A 91 -1.06 -3.15 10.89
CA LYS A 91 -0.79 -3.36 12.31
C LYS A 91 -1.82 -2.66 13.23
N PRO A 92 -2.17 -1.37 13.04
CA PRO A 92 -3.20 -0.73 13.86
C PRO A 92 -4.59 -1.34 13.68
N LEU A 93 -4.90 -1.85 12.48
CA LEU A 93 -6.17 -2.52 12.20
C LEU A 93 -6.28 -3.86 12.95
N GLU A 94 -5.19 -4.64 13.01
CA GLU A 94 -5.13 -5.88 13.80
C GLU A 94 -5.38 -5.61 15.29
N HIS A 95 -4.74 -4.58 15.85
CA HIS A 95 -4.93 -4.21 17.25
C HIS A 95 -6.37 -3.76 17.53
N LEU A 96 -6.95 -2.96 16.62
CA LEU A 96 -8.34 -2.53 16.69
C LEU A 96 -9.30 -3.73 16.72
N GLU A 97 -9.09 -4.72 15.87
CA GLU A 97 -9.92 -5.94 15.81
C GLU A 97 -9.82 -6.77 17.10
N GLU A 98 -8.61 -6.95 17.63
CA GLU A 98 -8.39 -7.67 18.88
C GLU A 98 -9.05 -6.99 20.08
N ASP A 99 -8.96 -5.66 20.17
CA ASP A 99 -9.56 -4.90 21.27
C ASP A 99 -11.09 -4.86 21.16
N LEU A 100 -11.63 -4.68 19.96
CA LEU A 100 -13.07 -4.81 19.69
C LEU A 100 -13.61 -6.18 20.11
N LYS A 101 -12.83 -7.24 19.88
CA LYS A 101 -13.22 -8.57 20.31
C LYS A 101 -13.32 -8.69 21.84
N LYS A 102 -12.34 -8.19 22.60
CA LYS A 102 -12.39 -8.17 24.08
C LYS A 102 -13.60 -7.38 24.60
N ILE A 103 -13.88 -6.24 23.98
CA ILE A 103 -15.07 -5.42 24.27
C ILE A 103 -16.35 -6.23 24.03
N SER A 104 -16.42 -6.96 22.91
CA SER A 104 -17.57 -7.82 22.59
C SER A 104 -17.77 -8.97 23.58
N GLU A 105 -16.67 -9.46 24.17
CA GLU A 105 -16.67 -10.50 25.20
C GLU A 105 -17.04 -9.94 26.60
N GLY A 106 -17.24 -8.61 26.71
CA GLY A 106 -17.75 -7.95 27.92
C GLY A 106 -16.68 -7.29 28.80
N ASP A 107 -15.43 -7.24 28.34
CA ASP A 107 -14.37 -6.47 28.98
C ASP A 107 -14.38 -5.01 28.48
N TYR A 108 -15.10 -4.17 29.22
CA TYR A 108 -15.19 -2.73 28.94
C TYR A 108 -14.04 -1.91 29.54
N SER A 109 -13.02 -2.57 30.13
CA SER A 109 -11.84 -1.89 30.67
C SER A 109 -10.81 -1.58 29.58
N VAL A 110 -10.91 -2.27 28.44
CA VAL A 110 -10.03 -2.08 27.29
C VAL A 110 -10.27 -0.70 26.67
N ARG A 111 -9.19 -0.07 26.24
CA ARG A 111 -9.20 1.17 25.47
C ARG A 111 -8.35 0.96 24.23
N ILE A 112 -8.89 1.36 23.09
CA ILE A 112 -8.23 1.26 21.80
C ILE A 112 -7.27 2.43 21.68
N ASP A 113 -5.98 2.13 21.61
CA ASP A 113 -4.92 3.12 21.44
C ASP A 113 -4.42 3.13 20.00
N ILE A 114 -4.68 4.23 19.30
CA ILE A 114 -4.21 4.50 17.94
C ILE A 114 -3.55 5.86 17.96
N ASN A 115 -2.39 5.97 17.29
CA ASN A 115 -1.66 7.24 17.16
C ASN A 115 -2.55 8.36 16.61
N GLU A 116 -2.39 9.58 17.13
CA GLU A 116 -3.21 10.73 16.75
C GLU A 116 -3.15 11.04 15.25
N ASP A 117 -1.98 10.88 14.63
CA ASP A 117 -1.77 11.15 13.20
C ASP A 117 -2.29 10.04 12.27
N HIS A 118 -2.98 9.02 12.80
CA HIS A 118 -3.46 7.91 12.00
C HIS A 118 -4.94 8.08 11.61
N ASP A 119 -5.27 7.76 10.37
CA ASP A 119 -6.64 7.82 9.83
C ASP A 119 -7.69 7.00 10.60
N LEU A 120 -7.27 6.04 11.44
CA LEU A 120 -8.17 5.20 12.24
C LEU A 120 -8.46 5.80 13.63
N LYS A 121 -7.76 6.88 14.01
CA LYS A 121 -7.95 7.55 15.30
C LYS A 121 -9.40 7.98 15.54
N PRO A 122 -10.12 8.61 14.59
CA PRO A 122 -11.52 8.99 14.81
C PRO A 122 -12.42 7.78 15.11
N VAL A 123 -12.14 6.63 14.49
CA VAL A 123 -12.89 5.39 14.73
C VAL A 123 -12.59 4.85 16.13
N ALA A 124 -11.32 4.82 16.53
CA ALA A 124 -10.93 4.41 17.87
C ALA A 124 -11.59 5.28 18.96
N ASP A 125 -11.64 6.60 18.75
CA ASP A 125 -12.23 7.53 19.71
C ASP A 125 -13.76 7.33 19.85
N ILE A 126 -14.46 7.10 18.74
CA ILE A 126 -15.89 6.76 18.75
C ILE A 126 -16.13 5.47 19.55
N VAL A 127 -15.34 4.42 19.28
CA VAL A 127 -15.48 3.15 20.00
C VAL A 127 -15.16 3.31 21.49
N ASN A 128 -14.09 4.02 21.85
CA ASN A 128 -13.73 4.28 23.24
C ASN A 128 -14.85 5.03 23.99
N ASN A 129 -15.55 5.96 23.33
CA ASN A 129 -16.70 6.64 23.91
C ASN A 129 -17.87 5.66 24.14
N LEU A 130 -18.18 4.80 23.17
CA LEU A 130 -19.21 3.76 23.32
C LEU A 130 -18.90 2.80 24.46
N VAL A 131 -17.65 2.36 24.59
CA VAL A 131 -17.21 1.47 25.67
C VAL A 131 -17.37 2.15 27.04
N THR A 132 -17.04 3.44 27.13
CA THR A 132 -17.20 4.22 28.35
C THR A 132 -18.66 4.29 28.78
N GLN A 133 -19.58 4.55 27.84
CA GLN A 133 -21.03 4.56 28.14
C GLN A 133 -21.55 3.20 28.61
N LEU A 134 -21.08 2.10 27.99
CA LEU A 134 -21.43 0.74 28.42
C LEU A 134 -20.91 0.41 29.81
N GLU A 135 -19.69 0.86 30.13
CA GLU A 135 -19.08 0.70 31.45
C GLU A 135 -19.88 1.45 32.54
N GLU A 136 -20.26 2.70 32.26
CA GLU A 136 -21.09 3.52 33.16
C GLU A 136 -22.48 2.90 33.37
N TYR A 137 -23.14 2.47 32.30
CA TYR A 137 -24.45 1.81 32.39
C TYR A 137 -24.39 0.54 33.25
N LYS A 138 -23.34 -0.28 33.10
CA LYS A 138 -23.10 -1.48 33.91
C LYS A 138 -22.90 -1.13 35.39
N LYS A 139 -22.16 -0.06 35.70
CA LYS A 139 -21.95 0.43 37.08
C LYS A 139 -23.28 0.88 37.70
N MET A 140 -24.06 1.71 37.01
CA MET A 140 -25.36 2.19 37.49
C MET A 140 -26.33 1.04 37.81
N LYS A 141 -26.38 0.03 36.94
CA LYS A 141 -27.23 -1.16 37.15
C LYS A 141 -26.81 -1.98 38.37
N ASN A 142 -25.52 -2.05 38.67
CA ASN A 142 -25.01 -2.78 39.82
C ASN A 142 -25.20 -2.03 41.14
N THR A 143 -25.25 -0.69 41.13
CA THR A 143 -25.51 0.12 42.33
C THR A 143 -27.01 0.19 42.68
N ALA A 144 -27.89 -0.07 41.72
CA ALA A 144 -29.34 -0.08 41.90
C ALA A 144 -29.90 -1.44 42.40
N LYS A 145 -29.04 -2.44 42.64
CA LYS A 145 -29.39 -3.79 43.09
C LYS A 145 -28.82 -4.06 44.47
#